data_AF-A0A7J4DWX4-F1
#
_entry.id   AF-A0A7J4DWX4-F1
#
_cell.length_a   1.000
_cell.length_b   1.000
_cell.length_c   1.000
_cell.angle_alpha   90.00
_cell.angle_beta   90.00
_cell.angle_gamma   90.00
#
_symmetry.space_group_name_H-M   'P 1'
#
loop_
_entity.id
_entity.type
_entity.pdbx_description
1 polymer ?
#
loop_
_entity_poly.entity_id
_entity_poly.type
_entity_poly.pdbx_seq_one_letter_code
_entity_poly.pdbx_strand_id
1 'polypeptide(L)'
;YNALAIARATGDALIAKYPASRETYEKEYMRFEAKVLGIVKSYRALVEKNATAIVELPSQQYAIEWLGIKVVSSIKPEEEIPAKSVDELLEITKTVDFIAYSTQSPEALKNAALELSRRTGKPLADITTIWIDKPYTEILIENSKAVIGALNQKLDQKTTIIQQTTKAENISTIYVFLALVVGISLGMAVGILIRK
;
A
#
# COMPACT_ATOMS: atom_id res chain seq x y z
N TYR A 1 -0.24 -5.57 12.24
CA TYR A 1 -0.14 -6.05 13.63
C TYR A 1 0.91 -7.13 13.80
N ASN A 2 1.06 -8.08 12.87
CA ASN A 2 2.09 -9.14 12.94
C ASN A 2 3.51 -8.59 13.16
N ALA A 3 3.92 -7.54 12.46
CA ALA A 3 5.23 -6.91 12.65
C ALA A 3 5.46 -6.40 14.08
N LEU A 4 4.43 -5.89 14.76
CA LEU A 4 4.52 -5.46 16.16
C LEU A 4 4.68 -6.66 17.09
N ALA A 5 3.90 -7.72 16.87
CA ALA A 5 4.01 -8.95 17.65
C ALA A 5 5.40 -9.59 17.52
N ILE A 6 5.95 -9.64 16.31
CA ILE A 6 7.31 -10.14 16.04
C ILE A 6 8.35 -9.26 16.73
N ALA A 7 8.24 -7.93 16.60
CA ALA A 7 9.17 -7.01 17.25
C ALA A 7 9.11 -7.11 18.78
N ARG A 8 7.91 -7.30 19.35
CA ARG A 8 7.72 -7.50 20.78
C ARG A 8 8.40 -8.79 21.25
N ALA A 9 8.09 -9.91 20.59
CA ALA A 9 8.68 -11.20 20.93
C ALA A 9 10.22 -11.18 20.79
N THR A 10 10.73 -10.50 19.76
CA THR A 10 12.17 -10.31 19.58
C THR A 10 12.78 -9.49 20.73
N GLY A 11 12.13 -8.38 21.11
CA GLY A 11 12.54 -7.58 22.26
C GLY A 11 12.56 -8.37 23.56
N ASP A 12 11.49 -9.13 23.84
CA ASP A 12 11.39 -9.96 25.05
C ASP A 12 12.50 -11.04 25.08
N ALA A 13 12.82 -11.66 23.94
CA ALA A 13 13.92 -12.62 23.82
C ALA A 13 15.30 -11.97 24.05
N LEU A 14 15.51 -10.76 23.53
CA LEU A 14 16.75 -10.00 23.74
C LEU A 14 16.90 -9.58 25.21
N ILE A 15 15.82 -9.18 25.87
CA ILE A 15 15.80 -8.85 27.30
C ILE A 15 16.16 -10.08 28.15
N ALA A 16 15.61 -11.25 27.82
CA ALA A 16 15.93 -12.49 28.52
C ALA A 16 17.42 -12.85 28.40
N LYS A 17 18.02 -12.62 27.22
CA LYS A 17 19.43 -12.91 26.96
C LYS A 17 20.39 -11.85 27.50
N TYR A 18 19.99 -10.58 27.48
CA TYR A 18 20.82 -9.43 27.88
C TYR A 18 20.04 -8.48 28.83
N PRO A 19 19.83 -8.87 30.10
CA PRO A 19 18.95 -8.12 31.01
C PRO A 19 19.42 -6.69 31.32
N ALA A 20 20.73 -6.45 31.28
CA ALA A 20 21.31 -5.11 31.50
C ALA A 20 20.92 -4.10 30.42
N SER A 21 20.50 -4.57 29.24
CA SER A 21 20.08 -3.71 28.12
C SER A 21 18.56 -3.58 28.00
N ARG A 22 17.80 -3.98 29.04
CA ARG A 22 16.33 -3.99 29.02
C ARG A 22 15.72 -2.67 28.59
N GLU A 23 16.12 -1.58 29.26
CA GLU A 23 15.56 -0.24 29.00
C GLU A 23 15.74 0.16 27.54
N THR A 24 16.91 -0.14 26.95
CA THR A 24 17.19 0.12 25.54
C THR A 24 16.23 -0.63 24.62
N TYR A 25 16.04 -1.94 24.84
CA TYR A 25 15.16 -2.74 23.98
C TYR A 25 13.68 -2.34 24.11
N GLU A 26 13.23 -2.04 25.32
CA GLU A 26 11.87 -1.55 25.56
C GLU A 26 11.64 -0.21 24.86
N LYS A 27 12.58 0.73 24.99
CA LYS A 27 12.52 2.05 24.34
C LYS A 27 12.51 1.94 22.82
N GLU A 28 13.35 1.11 22.23
CA GLU A 28 13.38 0.90 20.78
C GLU A 28 12.10 0.22 20.26
N TYR A 29 11.55 -0.75 21.01
CA TYR A 29 10.24 -1.33 20.69
C TYR A 29 9.15 -0.27 20.70
N MET A 30 9.05 0.53 21.76
CA MET A 30 8.03 1.59 21.87
C MET A 30 8.15 2.60 20.72
N ARG A 31 9.37 2.96 20.34
CA ARG A 31 9.61 3.85 19.20
C ARG A 31 9.16 3.24 17.87
N PHE A 32 9.46 1.95 17.66
CA PHE A 32 9.00 1.22 16.48
C PHE A 32 7.46 1.12 16.44
N GLU A 33 6.85 0.75 17.56
CA GLU A 33 5.41 0.64 17.72
C GLU A 33 4.70 1.96 17.41
N ALA A 34 5.17 3.06 17.99
CA ALA A 34 4.62 4.39 17.75
C ALA A 34 4.67 4.77 16.26
N LYS A 35 5.78 4.49 15.57
CA LYS A 35 5.91 4.75 14.12
C LYS A 35 4.92 3.92 13.31
N VAL A 36 4.87 2.60 13.55
CA VAL A 36 3.97 1.70 12.82
C VAL A 36 2.52 2.08 13.07
N LEU A 37 2.11 2.31 14.32
CA LEU A 37 0.74 2.69 14.64
C LEU A 37 0.38 4.08 14.08
N GLY A 38 1.33 5.01 14.05
CA GLY A 38 1.14 6.30 13.41
C GLY A 38 0.83 6.16 11.92
N ILE A 39 1.63 5.37 11.20
CA ILE A 39 1.40 5.06 9.78
C ILE A 39 0.04 4.37 9.61
N VAL A 40 -0.23 3.35 10.43
CA VAL A 40 -1.46 2.56 10.36
C VAL A 40 -2.71 3.43 10.50
N LYS A 41 -2.75 4.26 11.54
CA LYS A 41 -3.88 5.15 11.82
C LYS A 41 -4.06 6.18 10.71
N SER A 42 -2.97 6.76 10.22
CA SER A 42 -3.01 7.82 9.20
C SER A 42 -3.57 7.30 7.88
N TYR A 43 -3.09 6.16 7.39
CA TYR A 43 -3.53 5.62 6.11
C TYR A 43 -4.89 4.93 6.17
N ARG A 44 -5.21 4.25 7.27
CA ARG A 44 -6.53 3.63 7.44
C ARG A 44 -7.67 4.67 7.44
N ALA A 45 -7.40 5.89 7.91
CA ALA A 45 -8.38 6.98 7.85
C ALA A 45 -8.72 7.43 6.42
N LEU A 46 -7.89 7.09 5.44
CA LEU A 46 -8.07 7.43 4.03
C LEU A 46 -8.74 6.31 3.21
N VAL A 47 -8.91 5.12 3.80
CA VAL A 47 -9.54 3.97 3.13
C VAL A 47 -11.03 3.95 3.44
N GLU A 48 -11.86 3.81 2.41
CA GLU A 48 -13.30 3.61 2.58
C GLU A 48 -13.60 2.38 3.45
N LYS A 49 -14.65 2.47 4.28
CA LYS A 49 -15.07 1.33 5.09
C LYS A 49 -15.46 0.17 4.17
N ASN A 50 -14.82 -0.98 4.36
CA ASN A 50 -15.03 -2.24 3.62
C ASN A 50 -14.48 -2.28 2.19
N ALA A 51 -13.42 -1.52 1.89
CA ALA A 51 -12.68 -1.72 0.64
C ALA A 51 -12.25 -3.19 0.48
N THR A 52 -12.32 -3.69 -0.74
CA THR A 52 -12.11 -5.10 -1.08
C THR A 52 -11.07 -5.26 -2.18
N ALA A 53 -10.31 -6.35 -2.13
CA ALA A 53 -9.24 -6.62 -3.10
C ALA A 53 -9.18 -8.09 -3.52
N ILE A 54 -8.73 -8.30 -4.75
CA ILE A 54 -8.07 -9.55 -5.15
C ILE A 54 -6.56 -9.36 -5.01
N VAL A 55 -5.84 -10.36 -4.53
CA VAL A 55 -4.37 -10.35 -4.45
C VAL A 55 -3.77 -11.34 -5.46
N GLU A 56 -2.51 -11.20 -5.85
CA GLU A 56 -1.81 -12.28 -6.56
C GLU A 56 -1.50 -13.44 -5.62
N LEU A 57 -0.92 -13.13 -4.47
CA LEU A 57 -0.34 -14.08 -3.53
C LEU A 57 -0.84 -13.80 -2.10
N PRO A 58 -0.93 -14.83 -1.22
CA PRO A 58 -1.37 -14.66 0.16
C PRO A 58 -0.48 -13.72 0.99
N SER A 59 0.81 -13.60 0.64
CA SER A 59 1.71 -12.65 1.31
C SER A 59 1.22 -11.20 1.24
N GLN A 60 0.55 -10.83 0.15
CA GLN A 60 0.01 -9.48 -0.06
C GLN A 60 -1.21 -9.21 0.82
N GLN A 61 -1.96 -10.24 1.21
CA GLN A 61 -3.09 -10.09 2.14
C GLN A 61 -2.62 -9.47 3.46
N TYR A 62 -1.56 -10.01 4.07
CA TYR A 62 -1.00 -9.46 5.30
C TYR A 62 -0.47 -8.03 5.13
N ALA A 63 -0.05 -7.66 3.92
CA ALA A 63 0.49 -6.34 3.62
C ALA A 63 -0.61 -5.27 3.49
N ILE A 64 -1.88 -5.63 3.29
CA ILE A 64 -2.97 -4.67 3.05
C ILE A 64 -4.13 -4.77 4.04
N GLU A 65 -4.39 -5.91 4.68
CA GLU A 65 -5.55 -6.09 5.57
C GLU A 65 -5.56 -5.14 6.78
N TRP A 66 -4.38 -4.74 7.26
CA TRP A 66 -4.28 -3.82 8.38
C TRP A 66 -4.84 -2.42 8.05
N LEU A 67 -4.94 -2.06 6.77
CA LEU A 67 -5.61 -0.84 6.29
C LEU A 67 -7.14 -0.95 6.39
N GLY A 68 -7.69 -2.09 6.80
CA GLY A 68 -9.13 -2.36 6.82
C GLY A 68 -9.67 -2.90 5.49
N ILE A 69 -8.79 -3.41 4.64
CA ILE A 69 -9.15 -3.97 3.33
C ILE A 69 -9.46 -5.45 3.50
N LYS A 70 -10.55 -5.90 2.88
CA LYS A 70 -10.93 -7.31 2.85
C LYS A 70 -10.43 -7.96 1.57
N VAL A 71 -9.52 -8.92 1.68
CA VAL A 71 -9.13 -9.76 0.55
C VAL A 71 -10.21 -10.81 0.31
N VAL A 72 -10.73 -10.88 -0.91
CA VAL A 72 -11.85 -11.78 -1.26
C VAL A 72 -11.39 -13.02 -2.04
N SER A 73 -10.25 -12.93 -2.73
CA SER A 73 -9.64 -14.05 -3.45
C SER A 73 -8.19 -13.71 -3.77
N SER A 74 -7.43 -14.74 -4.15
CA SER A 74 -6.10 -14.62 -4.72
C SER A 74 -6.01 -15.29 -6.10
N ILE A 75 -5.06 -14.85 -6.93
CA ILE A 75 -4.74 -15.48 -8.21
C ILE A 75 -4.05 -16.82 -7.96
N LYS A 76 -3.10 -16.87 -7.04
CA LYS A 76 -2.42 -18.08 -6.58
C LYS A 76 -2.78 -18.31 -5.09
N PRO A 77 -3.74 -19.21 -4.79
CA PRO A 77 -4.24 -19.40 -3.43
C PRO A 77 -3.20 -19.92 -2.45
N GLU A 78 -2.46 -20.95 -2.85
CA GLU A 78 -1.42 -21.59 -2.05
C GLU A 78 -0.36 -22.15 -2.98
N GLU A 79 0.79 -22.55 -2.46
CA GLU A 79 1.89 -23.08 -3.27
C GLU A 79 1.48 -24.36 -4.02
N GLU A 80 0.67 -25.21 -3.39
CA GLU A 80 0.23 -26.49 -3.96
C GLU A 80 -1.01 -26.36 -4.86
N ILE A 81 -1.78 -25.27 -4.72
CA ILE A 81 -3.01 -25.04 -5.48
C ILE A 81 -2.69 -24.31 -6.78
N PRO A 82 -3.08 -24.81 -7.98
CA PRO A 82 -2.84 -24.11 -9.23
C PRO A 82 -3.34 -22.66 -9.21
N ALA A 83 -2.68 -21.78 -9.97
CA ALA A 83 -3.18 -20.43 -10.14
C ALA A 83 -4.55 -20.49 -10.83
N LYS A 84 -5.50 -19.72 -10.33
CA LYS A 84 -6.81 -19.52 -10.96
C LYS A 84 -6.61 -18.79 -12.27
N SER A 85 -7.36 -19.20 -13.30
CA SER A 85 -7.35 -18.48 -14.57
C SER A 85 -7.96 -17.09 -14.43
N VAL A 86 -7.63 -16.20 -15.35
CA VAL A 86 -8.25 -14.86 -15.42
C VAL A 86 -9.77 -14.99 -15.57
N ASP A 87 -10.26 -15.94 -16.38
CA ASP A 87 -11.69 -16.13 -16.63
C ASP A 87 -12.47 -16.52 -15.36
N GLU A 88 -11.89 -17.40 -14.52
CA GLU A 88 -12.48 -17.77 -13.22
C GLU A 88 -12.60 -16.58 -12.27
N LEU A 89 -11.69 -15.60 -12.38
CA LEU A 89 -11.64 -14.45 -11.49
C LEU A 89 -12.52 -13.29 -11.95
N LEU A 90 -13.01 -13.26 -13.20
CA LEU A 90 -13.74 -12.10 -13.75
C LEU A 90 -14.96 -11.73 -12.91
N GLU A 91 -15.79 -12.72 -12.54
CA GLU A 91 -17.02 -12.46 -11.78
C GLU A 91 -16.72 -11.96 -10.37
N ILE A 92 -15.72 -12.54 -9.70
CA ILE A 92 -15.28 -12.09 -8.37
C ILE A 92 -14.73 -10.67 -8.45
N THR A 93 -13.97 -10.37 -9.51
CA THR A 93 -13.31 -9.07 -9.69
C THR A 93 -14.31 -7.93 -9.85
N LYS A 94 -15.50 -8.19 -10.39
CA LYS A 94 -16.57 -7.16 -10.46
C LYS A 94 -16.94 -6.62 -9.07
N THR A 95 -16.86 -7.47 -8.04
CA THR A 95 -17.22 -7.13 -6.67
C THR A 95 -16.11 -6.48 -5.86
N VAL A 96 -14.88 -6.37 -6.40
CA VAL A 96 -13.75 -5.76 -5.67
C VAL A 96 -13.47 -4.32 -6.07
N ASP A 97 -12.75 -3.61 -5.22
CA ASP A 97 -12.36 -2.22 -5.47
C ASP A 97 -11.08 -2.10 -6.28
N PHE A 98 -10.12 -3.00 -6.06
CA PHE A 98 -8.84 -3.00 -6.77
C PHE A 98 -8.20 -4.39 -6.80
N ILE A 99 -7.13 -4.53 -7.58
CA ILE A 99 -6.30 -5.73 -7.66
C ILE A 99 -4.92 -5.38 -7.08
N ALA A 100 -4.51 -6.09 -6.04
CA ALA A 100 -3.17 -6.02 -5.47
C ALA A 100 -2.25 -7.00 -6.20
N TYR A 101 -1.10 -6.52 -6.62
CA TYR A 101 -0.13 -7.29 -7.38
C TYR A 101 1.29 -6.89 -6.98
N SER A 102 2.33 -7.56 -7.47
CA SER A 102 3.71 -7.12 -7.27
C SER A 102 4.47 -7.07 -8.59
N THR A 103 5.18 -5.97 -8.83
CA THR A 103 6.12 -5.87 -9.95
C THR A 103 7.27 -6.88 -9.87
N GLN A 104 7.55 -7.41 -8.68
CA GLN A 104 8.58 -8.42 -8.40
C GLN A 104 8.06 -9.87 -8.49
N SER A 105 6.75 -10.07 -8.67
CA SER A 105 6.16 -11.40 -8.83
C SER A 105 6.69 -12.09 -10.10
N PRO A 106 6.68 -13.44 -10.15
CA PRO A 106 6.88 -14.18 -11.38
C PRO A 106 6.00 -13.65 -12.51
N GLU A 107 6.56 -13.60 -13.73
CA GLU A 107 5.92 -12.92 -14.87
C GLU A 107 4.51 -13.44 -15.16
N ALA A 108 4.27 -14.75 -15.01
CA ALA A 108 2.95 -15.34 -15.19
C ALA A 108 1.88 -14.76 -14.24
N LEU A 109 2.22 -14.55 -12.96
CA LEU A 109 1.29 -13.99 -11.97
C LEU A 109 1.05 -12.50 -12.23
N LYS A 110 2.13 -11.76 -12.47
CA LYS A 110 2.09 -10.35 -12.85
C LYS A 110 1.19 -10.11 -14.06
N ASN A 111 1.38 -10.91 -15.11
CA ASN A 111 0.60 -10.79 -16.33
C ASN A 111 -0.87 -11.16 -16.11
N ALA A 112 -1.17 -12.14 -15.24
CA ALA A 112 -2.54 -12.45 -14.86
C ALA A 112 -3.24 -11.29 -14.15
N ALA A 113 -2.56 -10.61 -13.21
CA ALA A 113 -3.11 -9.43 -12.53
C ALA A 113 -3.32 -8.25 -13.49
N LEU A 114 -2.35 -7.98 -14.36
CA LEU A 114 -2.43 -6.94 -15.39
C LEU A 114 -3.59 -7.20 -16.36
N GLU A 115 -3.73 -8.43 -16.83
CA GLU A 115 -4.80 -8.84 -17.75
C GLU A 115 -6.17 -8.76 -17.08
N LEU A 116 -6.28 -9.19 -15.81
CA LEU A 116 -7.51 -9.08 -15.03
C LEU A 116 -7.93 -7.62 -14.85
N SER A 117 -6.99 -6.73 -14.53
CA SER A 117 -7.20 -5.28 -14.49
C SER A 117 -7.68 -4.75 -15.85
N ARG A 118 -6.99 -5.10 -16.94
CA ARG A 118 -7.33 -4.66 -18.30
C ARG A 118 -8.75 -5.05 -18.70
N ARG A 119 -9.18 -6.27 -18.36
CA ARG A 119 -10.52 -6.78 -18.72
C ARG A 119 -11.64 -6.23 -17.85
N THR A 120 -11.35 -5.82 -16.61
CA THR A 120 -12.36 -5.43 -15.63
C THR A 120 -12.37 -3.93 -15.33
N GLY A 121 -11.36 -3.20 -15.79
CA GLY A 121 -11.16 -1.78 -15.50
C GLY A 121 -10.85 -1.50 -14.02
N LYS A 122 -10.52 -2.52 -13.22
CA LYS A 122 -10.18 -2.34 -11.81
C LYS A 122 -8.76 -1.80 -11.69
N PRO A 123 -8.52 -0.80 -10.82
CA PRO A 123 -7.18 -0.26 -10.61
C PRO A 123 -6.24 -1.28 -9.97
N LEU A 124 -4.95 -1.09 -10.17
CA LEU A 124 -3.88 -1.93 -9.64
C LEU A 124 -3.14 -1.22 -8.51
N ALA A 125 -2.81 -1.97 -7.45
CA ALA A 125 -1.90 -1.53 -6.41
C ALA A 125 -0.65 -2.41 -6.43
N ASP A 126 0.53 -1.82 -6.67
CA ASP A 126 1.82 -2.52 -6.57
C ASP A 126 2.23 -2.65 -5.10
N ILE A 127 2.22 -3.88 -4.59
CA ILE A 127 2.48 -4.25 -3.21
C ILE A 127 3.81 -4.98 -3.13
N THR A 128 4.73 -4.41 -2.36
CA THR A 128 6.01 -5.02 -2.05
C THR A 128 5.88 -5.90 -0.81
N THR A 129 6.21 -7.18 -0.94
CA THR A 129 6.21 -8.16 0.18
C THR A 129 7.58 -8.77 0.43
N ILE A 130 8.52 -8.62 -0.51
CA ILE A 130 9.91 -9.06 -0.41
C ILE A 130 10.78 -7.84 -0.70
N TRP A 131 11.74 -7.55 0.16
CA TRP A 131 12.65 -6.43 -0.03
C TRP A 131 13.95 -6.65 0.75
N ILE A 132 14.98 -5.90 0.38
CA ILE A 132 16.29 -5.92 1.02
C ILE A 132 16.69 -4.45 1.27
N ASP A 133 17.46 -4.20 2.33
CA ASP A 133 18.04 -2.89 2.65
C ASP A 133 17.06 -1.72 2.79
N LYS A 134 15.79 -2.01 3.07
CA LYS A 134 14.76 -1.00 3.37
C LYS A 134 14.12 -1.21 4.75
N PRO A 135 13.93 -0.15 5.55
CA PRO A 135 13.16 -0.23 6.78
C PRO A 135 11.73 -0.67 6.52
N TYR A 136 11.19 -1.54 7.39
CA TYR A 136 9.80 -1.99 7.31
C TYR A 136 8.79 -0.84 7.23
N THR A 137 9.02 0.25 7.96
CA THR A 137 8.11 1.41 7.95
C THR A 137 8.06 2.13 6.60
N GLU A 138 9.14 2.08 5.81
CA GLU A 138 9.13 2.64 4.46
C GLU A 138 8.28 1.80 3.51
N ILE A 139 8.45 0.47 3.56
CA ILE A 139 7.62 -0.47 2.79
C ILE A 139 6.15 -0.35 3.18
N LEU A 140 5.87 -0.17 4.48
CA LEU A 140 4.52 0.06 4.98
C LEU A 140 3.90 1.32 4.35
N ILE A 141 4.67 2.42 4.26
CA ILE A 141 4.24 3.67 3.63
C ILE A 141 4.06 3.48 2.11
N GLU A 142 5.01 2.84 1.42
CA GLU A 142 4.96 2.59 -0.03
C GLU A 142 3.71 1.78 -0.39
N ASN A 143 3.47 0.65 0.28
CA ASN A 143 2.29 -0.18 0.07
C ASN A 143 0.99 0.59 0.36
N SER A 144 0.98 1.40 1.42
CA SER A 144 -0.19 2.23 1.73
C SER A 144 -0.49 3.25 0.65
N LYS A 145 0.54 3.92 0.13
CA LYS A 145 0.39 4.88 -0.98
C LYS A 145 -0.12 4.18 -2.24
N ALA A 146 0.38 2.99 -2.56
CA ALA A 146 -0.07 2.23 -3.72
C ALA A 146 -1.56 1.88 -3.61
N VAL A 147 -2.00 1.42 -2.44
CA VAL A 147 -3.41 1.12 -2.16
C VAL A 147 -4.28 2.37 -2.27
N ILE A 148 -3.92 3.46 -1.61
CA ILE A 148 -4.69 4.72 -1.68
C ILE A 148 -4.73 5.26 -3.11
N GLY A 149 -3.61 5.17 -3.84
CA GLY A 149 -3.55 5.54 -5.25
C GLY A 149 -4.54 4.74 -6.09
N ALA A 150 -4.60 3.42 -5.91
CA ALA A 150 -5.54 2.56 -6.61
C ALA A 150 -7.00 2.90 -6.28
N LEU A 151 -7.32 3.10 -4.99
CA LEU A 151 -8.66 3.47 -4.56
C LEU A 151 -9.09 4.85 -5.09
N ASN A 152 -8.17 5.81 -5.17
CA ASN A 152 -8.45 7.14 -5.70
C ASN A 152 -8.52 7.16 -7.24
N GLN A 153 -7.79 6.29 -7.94
CA GLN A 153 -7.97 6.14 -9.39
C GLN A 153 -9.38 5.68 -9.77
N LYS A 154 -10.08 4.98 -8.87
CA LYS A 154 -11.51 4.68 -9.02
C LYS A 154 -12.37 5.96 -9.06
N LEU A 155 -11.94 7.05 -8.42
CA LEU A 155 -12.60 8.37 -8.52
C LEU A 155 -12.23 9.12 -9.82
N ASP A 156 -11.05 8.87 -10.38
CA ASP A 156 -10.52 9.58 -11.56
C ASP A 156 -10.82 8.90 -12.92
N GLN A 157 -11.69 7.88 -12.98
CA GLN A 157 -12.13 7.24 -14.23
C GLN A 157 -12.96 8.14 -15.17
N LYS A 158 -12.87 9.47 -15.02
CA LYS A 158 -13.17 10.44 -16.09
C LYS A 158 -11.93 10.93 -16.84
N THR A 159 -10.72 10.50 -16.48
CA THR A 159 -9.48 10.95 -17.14
C THR A 159 -8.54 9.79 -17.40
N THR A 160 -8.60 9.32 -18.65
CA THR A 160 -7.51 8.78 -19.48
C THR A 160 -6.47 7.86 -18.82
N ILE A 161 -6.53 6.59 -19.23
CA ILE A 161 -5.50 5.56 -19.09
C ILE A 161 -4.15 6.13 -19.57
N ILE A 162 -3.18 6.31 -18.67
CA ILE A 162 -1.78 6.54 -19.06
C ILE A 162 -1.00 5.25 -18.78
N GLN A 163 -0.61 4.58 -19.86
CA GLN A 163 0.44 3.57 -19.87
C GLN A 163 1.71 4.19 -19.28
N GLN A 164 2.16 3.68 -18.14
CA GLN A 164 3.49 4.00 -17.62
C GLN A 164 4.54 3.30 -18.50
N THR A 165 4.92 3.95 -19.60
CA THR A 165 6.24 3.71 -20.20
C THR A 165 7.28 4.38 -19.32
N THR A 166 8.26 3.61 -18.88
CA THR A 166 9.49 4.04 -18.22
C THR A 166 10.23 5.06 -19.09
N LYS A 167 9.94 6.33 -18.86
CA LYS A 167 10.82 7.45 -19.18
C LYS A 167 10.59 8.46 -18.08
N ALA A 168 11.66 8.96 -17.46
CA ALA A 168 11.55 10.10 -16.57
C ALA A 168 10.97 11.26 -17.37
N GLU A 169 9.66 11.47 -17.27
CA GLU A 169 9.03 12.66 -17.82
C GLU A 169 9.50 13.83 -16.97
N ASN A 170 10.25 14.74 -17.62
CA ASN A 170 10.56 16.04 -17.08
C ASN A 170 9.25 16.67 -16.61
N ILE A 171 9.03 16.73 -15.29
CA ILE A 171 7.98 17.54 -14.70
C ILE A 171 8.20 18.94 -15.25
N SER A 172 7.33 19.36 -16.17
CA SER A 172 7.47 20.66 -16.83
C SER A 172 7.52 21.74 -15.75
N THR A 173 8.56 22.56 -15.81
CA THR A 173 8.85 23.61 -14.82
C THR A 173 7.63 24.50 -14.58
N ILE A 174 6.78 24.66 -15.61
CA ILE A 174 5.51 25.39 -15.55
C ILE A 174 4.56 24.81 -14.50
N TYR A 175 4.43 23.48 -14.38
CA TYR A 175 3.56 22.86 -13.38
C TYR A 175 4.11 23.00 -11.96
N VAL A 176 5.43 23.02 -11.80
CA VAL A 176 6.07 23.31 -10.50
C VAL A 176 5.80 24.75 -10.08
N PHE A 177 5.94 25.71 -11.01
CA PHE A 177 5.59 27.11 -10.75
C PHE A 177 4.09 27.29 -10.47
N LEU A 178 3.22 26.58 -11.19
CA LEU A 178 1.78 26.65 -10.95
C LEU A 178 1.42 26.11 -9.55
N ALA A 179 1.99 24.97 -9.15
CA ALA A 179 1.77 24.40 -7.82
C ALA A 179 2.29 25.30 -6.70
N LEU A 180 3.42 25.99 -6.92
CA LEU A 180 3.97 26.98 -6.01
C LEU A 180 3.02 28.18 -5.84
N VAL A 181 2.52 28.74 -6.95
CA VAL A 181 1.58 29.87 -6.92
C VAL A 181 0.28 29.48 -6.22
N VAL A 182 -0.28 28.31 -6.53
CA VAL A 182 -1.50 27.81 -5.89
C VAL A 182 -1.27 27.58 -4.39
N GLY A 183 -0.13 26.99 -4.00
CA GLY A 183 0.24 26.77 -2.59
C GLY A 183 0.38 28.07 -1.80
N ILE A 184 1.03 29.09 -2.36
CA ILE A 184 1.16 30.41 -1.74
C ILE A 184 -0.20 31.10 -1.64
N SER A 185 -1.04 31.00 -2.67
CA SER A 185 -2.37 31.60 -2.70
C SER A 185 -3.29 31.01 -1.62
N LEU A 186 -3.33 29.68 -1.50
CA LEU A 186 -4.08 29.00 -0.44
C LEU A 186 -3.51 29.32 0.94
N GLY A 187 -2.19 29.32 1.09
CA GLY A 187 -1.53 29.66 2.35
C GLY A 187 -1.86 31.08 2.82
N MET A 188 -1.90 32.06 1.91
CA MET A 188 -2.32 33.42 2.23
C MET A 188 -3.81 33.51 2.57
N ALA A 189 -4.69 32.84 1.81
CA ALA A 189 -6.12 32.85 2.09
C ALA A 189 -6.44 32.25 3.47
N VAL A 190 -5.80 31.15 3.84
CA VAL A 190 -5.90 30.53 5.18
C VAL A 190 -5.31 31.44 6.25
N GLY A 191 -4.15 32.06 5.99
CA GLY A 191 -3.51 32.99 6.93
C GLY A 191 -4.34 34.25 7.22
N ILE A 192 -5.09 34.75 6.23
CA ILE A 192 -6.01 35.89 6.39
C ILE A 192 -7.26 35.48 7.20
N LEU A 193 -7.77 34.25 6.98
CA LEU A 193 -8.91 33.71 7.75
C LEU A 193 -8.57 33.44 9.21
N ILE A 194 -7.34 33.02 9.53
CA ILE A 194 -6.87 32.80 10.91
C ILE A 194 -6.60 34.13 11.66
N ARG A 195 -6.37 35.24 10.93
CA ARG A 195 -6.14 36.57 11.50
C ARG A 195 -7.41 37.42 11.67
N LYS A 196 -8.59 36.91 11.30
CA LYS A 196 -9.90 37.52 11.62
C LYS A 196 -10.55 36.78 12.78
#